data_AF-A0A9D1C0U6-F1
#
_entry.id   AF-A0A9D1C0U6-F1
#
_cell.length_a   1.000
_cell.length_b   1.000
_cell.length_c   1.000
_cell.angle_alpha   90.00
_cell.angle_beta   90.00
_cell.angle_gamma   90.00
#
_symmetry.space_group_name_H-M   'P 1'
#
loop_
_entity.id
_entity.type
_entity.pdbx_description
1 polymer ?
#
loop_
_entity_poly.entity_id
_entity_poly.type
_entity_poly.pdbx_seq_one_letter_code
_entity_poly.pdbx_strand_id
1 'polypeptide(L)'
;AADVFREHAALSGFENNGTRDFDISLLDKISEGEYSSMESFQWPLSANSPNGTKRMFADGKFFTASGKAQFIAITPRPPVHPTTEEFPLILNTGRVRDQWHTMTRTAKTAKLMAHKDEVYVTVHPDDAKKYQLVEGELAKLTSPLGEGKQVIARVEVSDSIRPGSLFVPIHWTAQYSSHGRVDVLVQPVGDPLSGQPESKHSPVKIEPFKAKWYGFILSREPIETQGIEYWVKVKGKQFYRYEIACTVRPVDLEVWTDSILGLDGDKVQYQDASGDRYRSARIVDGRLQSVVFIAPSIEMPSRSWLGSVFTKNEIDAKTRLSLLAGQQSGAKDEGQTICSCFGVGINTIVEAIHKDKLTSVEAIGKALKAGTNCGSCVPELTEILAKELK
;
A
#
# COMPACT_ATOMS: atom_id res chain seq x y z
N ALA A 1 -27.12 21.65 8.60
CA ALA A 1 -26.36 20.70 9.45
C ALA A 1 -27.09 20.46 10.77
N ALA A 2 -27.42 21.52 11.52
CA ALA A 2 -28.20 21.42 12.76
C ALA A 2 -29.56 20.73 12.57
N ASP A 3 -30.31 21.02 11.48
CA ASP A 3 -31.58 20.34 11.20
C ASP A 3 -31.46 18.82 11.06
N VAL A 4 -30.50 18.35 10.27
CA VAL A 4 -30.22 16.92 10.08
C VAL A 4 -29.81 16.26 11.40
N PHE A 5 -29.04 16.99 12.22
CA PHE A 5 -28.65 16.50 13.54
C PHE A 5 -29.84 16.41 14.50
N ARG A 6 -30.72 17.42 14.53
CA ARG A 6 -31.97 17.40 15.31
C ARG A 6 -32.86 16.24 14.92
N GLU A 7 -33.02 16.01 13.62
CA GLU A 7 -33.77 14.86 13.11
C GLU A 7 -33.14 13.54 13.59
N HIS A 8 -31.83 13.37 13.46
CA HIS A 8 -31.13 12.18 13.95
C HIS A 8 -31.31 11.98 15.47
N ALA A 9 -31.25 13.07 16.24
CA ALA A 9 -31.47 13.04 17.68
C ALA A 9 -32.92 12.66 18.04
N ALA A 10 -33.91 13.25 17.38
CA ALA A 10 -35.31 12.90 17.55
C ALA A 10 -35.56 11.41 17.24
N LEU A 11 -35.00 10.91 16.12
CA LEU A 11 -35.12 9.51 15.70
C LEU A 11 -34.48 8.54 16.72
N SER A 12 -33.40 8.94 17.38
CA SER A 12 -32.76 8.10 18.42
C SER A 12 -33.66 7.86 19.63
N GLY A 13 -34.51 8.84 19.99
CA GLY A 13 -35.47 8.73 21.09
C GLY A 13 -36.83 8.14 20.68
N PHE A 14 -37.20 8.24 19.40
CA PHE A 14 -38.49 7.76 18.89
C PHE A 14 -38.71 6.27 19.21
N GLU A 15 -39.73 5.97 20.02
CA GLU A 15 -40.07 4.63 20.51
C GLU A 15 -38.92 3.90 21.23
N ASN A 16 -37.89 4.62 21.70
CA ASN A 16 -36.77 4.00 22.39
C ASN A 16 -37.22 3.48 23.76
N ASN A 17 -37.87 4.31 24.57
CA ASN A 17 -38.35 3.96 25.92
C ASN A 17 -37.27 3.30 26.82
N GLY A 18 -35.97 3.57 26.56
CA GLY A 18 -34.85 2.94 27.25
C GLY A 18 -34.57 1.48 26.85
N THR A 19 -35.10 1.03 25.72
CA THR A 19 -34.95 -0.35 25.21
C THR A 19 -33.85 -0.51 24.15
N ARG A 20 -33.26 0.60 23.70
CA ARG A 20 -32.11 0.63 22.78
C ARG A 20 -30.94 1.38 23.41
N ASP A 21 -29.74 1.04 22.94
CA ASP A 21 -28.47 1.56 23.42
C ASP A 21 -28.20 3.00 23.00
N PHE A 22 -28.52 3.37 21.76
CA PHE A 22 -28.27 4.71 21.25
C PHE A 22 -29.47 5.63 21.50
N ASP A 23 -29.23 6.70 22.26
CA ASP A 23 -30.20 7.78 22.52
C ASP A 23 -29.46 9.09 22.75
N ILE A 24 -29.74 10.11 21.93
CA ILE A 24 -29.27 11.50 22.09
C ILE A 24 -30.44 12.49 22.01
N SER A 25 -31.66 12.02 22.31
CA SER A 25 -32.91 12.75 22.10
C SER A 25 -33.05 14.05 22.88
N LEU A 26 -32.24 14.27 23.92
CA LEU A 26 -32.14 15.58 24.58
C LEU A 26 -31.68 16.70 23.65
N LEU A 27 -31.10 16.37 22.50
CA LEU A 27 -30.61 17.32 21.51
C LEU A 27 -31.57 17.52 20.33
N ASP A 28 -32.79 16.97 20.39
CA ASP A 28 -33.79 17.09 19.31
C ASP A 28 -34.20 18.56 19.02
N LYS A 29 -34.01 19.44 20.00
CA LYS A 29 -34.33 20.87 19.94
C LYS A 29 -33.11 21.78 20.08
N ILE A 30 -31.90 21.24 19.94
CA ILE A 30 -30.68 22.04 19.99
C ILE A 30 -30.75 23.21 19.00
N SER A 31 -30.38 24.41 19.44
CA SER A 31 -30.31 25.59 18.58
C SER A 31 -29.11 25.53 17.64
N GLU A 32 -29.10 26.38 16.60
CA GLU A 32 -27.92 26.48 15.72
C GLU A 32 -26.66 26.93 16.47
N GLY A 33 -26.82 27.84 17.46
CA GLY A 33 -25.73 28.32 18.29
C GLY A 33 -25.13 27.20 19.14
N GLU A 34 -25.98 26.46 19.86
CA GLU A 34 -25.56 25.33 20.69
C GLU A 34 -24.93 24.21 19.86
N TYR A 35 -25.48 23.89 18.69
CA TYR A 35 -24.89 22.92 17.77
C TYR A 35 -23.49 23.35 17.32
N SER A 36 -23.32 24.64 17.03
CA SER A 36 -22.04 25.20 16.57
C SER A 36 -20.99 25.23 17.67
N SER A 37 -21.40 25.39 18.94
CA SER A 37 -20.51 25.40 20.12
C SER A 37 -20.53 24.10 20.91
N MET A 38 -21.03 23.00 20.34
CA MET A 38 -21.28 21.76 21.06
C MET A 38 -19.98 21.12 21.54
N GLU A 39 -19.89 20.88 22.84
CA GLU A 39 -18.79 20.12 23.43
C GLU A 39 -18.96 18.61 23.22
N SER A 40 -17.86 17.86 23.31
CA SER A 40 -17.90 16.40 23.23
C SER A 40 -18.65 15.81 24.43
N PHE A 41 -19.55 14.87 24.16
CA PHE A 41 -20.28 14.12 25.19
C PHE A 41 -20.30 12.62 24.87
N GLN A 42 -20.65 11.80 25.87
CA GLN A 42 -20.82 10.36 25.71
C GLN A 42 -22.31 10.02 25.74
N TRP A 43 -22.79 9.34 24.69
CA TRP A 43 -24.15 8.80 24.67
C TRP A 43 -24.25 7.54 25.56
N PRO A 44 -25.46 7.13 25.99
CA PRO A 44 -26.74 7.84 25.86
C PRO A 44 -26.77 9.21 26.56
N LEU A 45 -27.36 10.21 25.89
CA LEU A 45 -27.72 11.53 26.39
C LEU A 45 -29.25 11.70 26.27
N SER A 46 -29.96 11.28 27.31
CA SER A 46 -31.44 11.25 27.36
C SER A 46 -31.95 11.82 28.67
N ALA A 47 -33.26 11.98 28.83
CA ALA A 47 -33.85 12.46 30.09
C ALA A 47 -33.41 11.65 31.32
N ASN A 48 -33.11 10.36 31.14
CA ASN A 48 -32.63 9.47 32.21
C ASN A 48 -31.12 9.58 32.45
N SER A 49 -30.36 10.08 31.47
CA SER A 49 -28.91 10.28 31.51
C SER A 49 -28.55 11.69 30.99
N PRO A 50 -28.96 12.77 31.69
CA PRO A 50 -28.84 14.14 31.17
C PRO A 50 -27.38 14.64 31.06
N ASN A 51 -26.44 13.95 31.69
CA ASN A 51 -25.01 14.26 31.63
C ASN A 51 -24.21 13.25 30.78
N GLY A 52 -24.91 12.46 29.96
CA GLY A 52 -24.30 11.38 29.21
C GLY A 52 -24.04 10.13 30.06
N THR A 53 -23.53 9.08 29.43
CA THR A 53 -23.25 7.79 30.08
C THR A 53 -21.78 7.41 29.92
N LYS A 54 -21.01 7.45 31.02
CA LYS A 54 -19.57 7.16 30.98
C LYS A 54 -19.24 5.70 30.67
N ARG A 55 -20.09 4.78 31.13
CA ARG A 55 -19.93 3.33 30.96
C ARG A 55 -21.29 2.69 30.76
N MET A 56 -21.45 1.99 29.64
CA MET A 56 -22.62 1.17 29.37
C MET A 56 -22.65 -0.06 30.30
N PHE A 57 -23.86 -0.53 30.61
CA PHE A 57 -24.12 -1.78 31.35
C PHE A 57 -23.57 -1.84 32.80
N ALA A 58 -23.22 -0.69 33.40
CA ALA A 58 -22.68 -0.63 34.76
C ALA A 58 -23.70 -1.06 35.85
N ASP A 59 -24.99 -1.02 35.52
CA ASP A 59 -26.09 -1.49 36.37
C ASP A 59 -26.47 -2.96 36.12
N GLY A 60 -25.74 -3.65 35.23
CA GLY A 60 -25.98 -5.05 34.86
C GLY A 60 -27.20 -5.27 33.96
N LYS A 61 -27.81 -4.20 33.41
CA LYS A 61 -28.95 -4.31 32.50
C LYS A 61 -28.52 -4.29 31.05
N PHE A 62 -28.99 -5.26 30.28
CA PHE A 62 -28.70 -5.41 28.85
C PHE A 62 -29.95 -5.20 28.01
N PHE A 63 -29.78 -4.86 26.74
CA PHE A 63 -30.87 -4.70 25.77
C PHE A 63 -31.36 -6.05 25.25
N THR A 64 -31.84 -6.88 26.16
CA THR A 64 -32.47 -8.18 25.91
C THR A 64 -33.83 -8.22 26.61
N ALA A 65 -34.73 -9.11 26.18
CA ALA A 65 -36.07 -9.21 26.79
C ALA A 65 -36.04 -9.49 28.30
N SER A 66 -34.98 -10.12 28.82
CA SER A 66 -34.82 -10.41 30.26
C SER A 66 -33.99 -9.37 31.01
N GLY A 67 -33.41 -8.39 30.33
CA GLY A 67 -32.47 -7.43 30.90
C GLY A 67 -31.10 -8.03 31.27
N LYS A 68 -30.85 -9.32 31.01
CA LYS A 68 -29.58 -10.01 31.35
C LYS A 68 -28.73 -10.25 30.11
N ALA A 69 -27.41 -10.31 30.28
CA ALA A 69 -26.51 -10.78 29.24
C ALA A 69 -26.85 -12.22 28.84
N GLN A 70 -26.79 -12.52 27.54
CA GLN A 70 -27.02 -13.84 27.01
C GLN A 70 -25.69 -14.48 26.64
N PHE A 71 -25.40 -15.64 27.24
CA PHE A 71 -24.31 -16.49 26.79
C PHE A 71 -24.78 -17.27 25.56
N ILE A 72 -24.06 -17.12 24.45
CA ILE A 72 -24.34 -17.84 23.22
C ILE A 72 -23.30 -18.95 23.09
N ALA A 73 -23.75 -20.21 23.16
CA ALA A 73 -22.88 -21.35 22.90
C ALA A 73 -22.56 -21.40 21.40
N ILE A 74 -21.27 -21.38 21.05
CA ILE A 74 -20.81 -21.44 19.66
C ILE A 74 -20.03 -22.73 19.45
N THR A 75 -20.42 -23.50 18.43
CA THR A 75 -19.63 -24.63 17.93
C THR A 75 -18.67 -24.11 16.86
N PRO A 76 -17.34 -24.21 17.05
CA PRO A 76 -16.37 -23.80 16.03
C PRO A 76 -16.60 -24.55 14.72
N ARG A 77 -16.54 -23.82 13.60
CA ARG A 77 -16.63 -24.38 12.25
C ARG A 77 -15.33 -24.06 11.50
N PRO A 78 -14.78 -24.99 10.72
CA PRO A 78 -13.66 -24.67 9.84
C PRO A 78 -14.10 -23.72 8.73
N PRO A 79 -13.14 -23.06 8.05
CA PRO A 79 -13.41 -22.28 6.85
C PRO A 79 -14.19 -23.09 5.81
N VAL A 80 -15.06 -22.43 5.06
CA VAL A 80 -15.91 -23.11 4.05
C VAL A 80 -15.06 -23.71 2.92
N HIS A 81 -13.99 -23.03 2.55
CA HIS A 81 -13.05 -23.49 1.54
C HIS A 81 -11.70 -23.84 2.19
N PRO A 82 -11.43 -25.13 2.45
CA PRO A 82 -10.12 -25.56 2.92
C PRO A 82 -9.08 -25.53 1.80
N THR A 83 -7.80 -25.58 2.18
CA THR A 83 -6.69 -25.79 1.24
C THR A 83 -6.77 -27.18 0.59
N THR A 84 -6.25 -27.29 -0.64
CA THR A 84 -6.14 -28.55 -1.38
C THR A 84 -4.69 -28.75 -1.86
N GLU A 85 -4.40 -29.89 -2.50
CA GLU A 85 -3.09 -30.08 -3.15
C GLU A 85 -2.83 -29.05 -4.26
N GLU A 86 -3.88 -28.64 -4.99
CA GLU A 86 -3.76 -27.62 -6.04
C GLU A 86 -3.64 -26.20 -5.47
N PHE A 87 -4.35 -25.89 -4.37
CA PHE A 87 -4.33 -24.59 -3.70
C PHE A 87 -3.87 -24.74 -2.24
N PRO A 88 -2.57 -24.98 -2.01
CA PRO A 88 -2.05 -25.43 -0.71
C PRO A 88 -1.78 -24.30 0.29
N LEU A 89 -1.89 -23.03 -0.13
CA LEU A 89 -1.53 -21.87 0.70
C LEU A 89 -2.78 -21.12 1.15
N ILE A 90 -2.72 -20.55 2.35
CA ILE A 90 -3.77 -19.69 2.90
C ILE A 90 -3.40 -18.23 2.68
N LEU A 91 -4.17 -17.51 1.87
CA LEU A 91 -4.05 -16.08 1.71
C LEU A 91 -4.81 -15.35 2.83
N ASN A 92 -4.08 -14.58 3.62
CA ASN A 92 -4.63 -13.54 4.47
C ASN A 92 -4.45 -12.17 3.79
N THR A 93 -5.32 -11.23 4.12
CA THR A 93 -5.30 -9.88 3.57
C THR A 93 -5.41 -8.86 4.70
N GLY A 94 -4.80 -7.70 4.52
CA GLY A 94 -4.85 -6.68 5.56
C GLY A 94 -4.45 -5.30 5.09
N ARG A 95 -4.24 -4.42 6.07
CA ARG A 95 -3.94 -3.02 5.82
C ARG A 95 -2.46 -2.78 6.07
N VAL A 96 -1.89 -1.88 5.28
CA VAL A 96 -0.60 -1.26 5.57
C VAL A 96 -0.85 0.13 6.15
N ARG A 97 0.03 0.53 7.06
CA ARG A 97 -0.07 1.76 7.83
C ARG A 97 -0.28 3.01 6.98
N ASP A 98 0.50 3.14 5.90
CA ASP A 98 0.59 4.39 5.13
C ASP A 98 -0.52 4.56 4.09
N GLN A 99 -1.42 3.57 3.95
CA GLN A 99 -2.48 3.59 2.95
C GLN A 99 -3.87 3.65 3.58
N TRP A 100 -4.69 4.60 3.11
CA TRP A 100 -6.08 4.73 3.52
C TRP A 100 -6.99 3.96 2.57
N HIS A 101 -7.44 2.77 2.99
CA HIS A 101 -8.34 1.90 2.23
C HIS A 101 -7.91 1.79 0.75
N THR A 102 -8.78 2.08 -0.22
CA THR A 102 -8.54 1.96 -1.66
C THR A 102 -7.67 3.08 -2.25
N MET A 103 -6.89 3.77 -1.40
CA MET A 103 -5.95 4.83 -1.74
C MET A 103 -6.55 6.04 -2.47
N THR A 104 -7.86 6.27 -2.34
CA THR A 104 -8.55 7.42 -2.95
C THR A 104 -8.01 8.78 -2.48
N ARG A 105 -7.34 8.79 -1.32
CA ARG A 105 -6.65 9.94 -0.73
C ARG A 105 -5.13 9.79 -0.77
N THR A 106 -4.59 8.64 -0.34
CA THR A 106 -3.15 8.46 -0.12
C THR A 106 -2.35 8.36 -1.42
N ALA A 107 -2.86 7.70 -2.47
CA ALA A 107 -2.16 7.58 -3.74
C ALA A 107 -2.04 8.89 -4.54
N LYS A 108 -2.73 9.95 -4.11
CA LYS A 108 -2.57 11.30 -4.66
C LYS A 108 -1.38 12.05 -4.08
N THR A 109 -0.75 11.53 -3.03
CA THR A 109 0.30 12.22 -2.27
C THR A 109 1.61 11.46 -2.37
N ALA A 110 2.62 12.08 -2.97
CA ALA A 110 3.93 11.44 -3.18
C ALA A 110 4.59 10.94 -1.89
N LYS A 111 4.44 11.69 -0.79
CA LYS A 111 5.02 11.34 0.51
C LYS A 111 4.45 10.03 1.09
N LEU A 112 3.15 9.78 0.92
CA LEU A 112 2.50 8.58 1.46
C LEU A 112 2.72 7.34 0.59
N MET A 113 3.13 7.54 -0.66
CA MET A 113 3.50 6.47 -1.58
C MET A 113 4.99 6.14 -1.55
N ALA A 114 5.80 6.71 -0.65
CA ALA A 114 7.25 6.53 -0.65
C ALA A 114 7.74 5.30 0.15
N HIS A 115 6.91 4.75 1.05
CA HIS A 115 7.25 3.62 1.92
C HIS A 115 6.93 2.27 1.24
N LYS A 116 5.65 1.98 0.97
CA LYS A 116 5.22 0.82 0.16
C LYS A 116 4.49 1.32 -1.09
N ASP A 117 5.17 1.21 -2.22
CA ASP A 117 4.79 1.81 -3.50
C ASP A 117 4.27 0.80 -4.53
N GLU A 118 4.57 -0.48 -4.35
CA GLU A 118 4.05 -1.60 -5.12
C GLU A 118 3.24 -2.57 -4.24
N VAL A 119 2.25 -3.23 -4.86
CA VAL A 119 1.57 -4.37 -4.23
C VAL A 119 2.56 -5.49 -4.02
N TYR A 120 2.54 -6.09 -2.84
CA TYR A 120 3.47 -7.16 -2.46
C TYR A 120 2.73 -8.34 -1.82
N VAL A 121 3.39 -9.50 -1.85
CA VAL A 121 3.01 -10.71 -1.14
C VAL A 121 4.12 -11.07 -0.15
N THR A 122 3.79 -11.10 1.14
CA THR A 122 4.72 -11.59 2.16
C THR A 122 4.67 -13.12 2.19
N VAL A 123 5.84 -13.75 2.12
CA VAL A 123 6.03 -15.21 2.04
C VAL A 123 7.06 -15.67 3.07
N HIS A 124 6.82 -16.80 3.74
CA HIS A 124 7.82 -17.41 4.61
C HIS A 124 9.05 -17.89 3.81
N PRO A 125 10.30 -17.79 4.33
CA PRO A 125 11.51 -18.24 3.63
C PRO A 125 11.46 -19.67 3.09
N ASP A 126 10.87 -20.60 3.82
CA ASP A 126 10.75 -22.01 3.37
C ASP A 126 9.77 -22.17 2.21
N ASP A 127 8.68 -21.42 2.20
CA ASP A 127 7.74 -21.41 1.07
C ASP A 127 8.38 -20.71 -0.13
N ALA A 128 9.09 -19.61 0.08
CA ALA A 128 9.82 -18.93 -1.00
C ALA A 128 10.79 -19.89 -1.70
N LYS A 129 11.56 -20.68 -0.94
CA LYS A 129 12.41 -21.74 -1.49
C LYS A 129 11.59 -22.82 -2.21
N LYS A 130 10.53 -23.32 -1.59
CA LYS A 130 9.68 -24.39 -2.12
C LYS A 130 9.04 -24.00 -3.47
N TYR A 131 8.58 -22.77 -3.59
CA TYR A 131 7.89 -22.24 -4.77
C TYR A 131 8.81 -21.41 -5.69
N GLN A 132 10.13 -21.43 -5.45
CA GLN A 132 11.15 -20.75 -6.26
C GLN A 132 10.92 -19.24 -6.42
N LEU A 133 10.48 -18.60 -5.34
CA LEU A 133 10.23 -17.16 -5.27
C LEU A 133 11.48 -16.42 -4.79
N VAL A 134 11.75 -15.27 -5.41
CA VAL A 134 12.93 -14.45 -5.13
C VAL A 134 12.48 -13.09 -4.61
N GLU A 135 13.12 -12.62 -3.53
CA GLU A 135 12.88 -11.30 -2.93
C GLU A 135 12.88 -10.19 -4.00
N GLY A 136 11.86 -9.33 -3.99
CA GLY A 136 11.71 -8.21 -4.90
C GLY A 136 11.31 -8.57 -6.34
N GLU A 137 11.36 -9.84 -6.74
CA GLU A 137 10.78 -10.28 -8.02
C GLU A 137 9.25 -10.36 -7.94
N LEU A 138 8.61 -10.68 -9.06
CA LEU A 138 7.15 -10.78 -9.13
C LEU A 138 6.69 -12.23 -8.97
N ALA A 139 5.60 -12.40 -8.24
CA ALA A 139 4.87 -13.67 -8.15
C ALA A 139 3.44 -13.48 -8.63
N LYS A 140 2.88 -14.53 -9.24
CA LYS A 140 1.48 -14.62 -9.62
C LYS A 140 0.73 -15.51 -8.62
N LEU A 141 -0.37 -15.01 -8.10
CA LEU A 141 -1.30 -15.73 -7.24
C LEU A 141 -2.62 -15.99 -7.97
N THR A 142 -3.17 -17.19 -7.81
CA THR A 142 -4.49 -17.57 -8.33
C THR A 142 -5.27 -18.34 -7.26
N SER A 143 -6.58 -18.41 -7.42
CA SER A 143 -7.50 -19.10 -6.50
C SER A 143 -8.41 -20.05 -7.28
N PRO A 144 -9.21 -20.91 -6.60
CA PRO A 144 -10.20 -21.76 -7.26
C PRO A 144 -11.27 -21.00 -8.07
N LEU A 145 -11.32 -19.67 -7.99
CA LEU A 145 -12.24 -18.83 -8.78
C LEU A 145 -11.86 -18.72 -10.27
N GLY A 146 -10.74 -19.29 -10.70
CA GLY A 146 -10.33 -19.41 -12.10
C GLY A 146 -9.17 -18.51 -12.51
N GLU A 147 -8.54 -18.84 -13.64
CA GLU A 147 -7.29 -18.22 -14.10
C GLU A 147 -7.44 -16.74 -14.49
N GLY A 148 -8.65 -16.30 -14.87
CA GLY A 148 -8.93 -14.89 -15.15
C GLY A 148 -8.91 -13.98 -13.91
N LYS A 149 -8.81 -14.56 -12.71
CA LYS A 149 -8.70 -13.83 -11.44
C LYS A 149 -7.33 -14.11 -10.82
N GLN A 150 -6.41 -13.21 -11.11
CA GLN A 150 -5.02 -13.31 -10.65
C GLN A 150 -4.56 -12.02 -9.98
N VAL A 151 -3.57 -12.18 -9.11
CA VAL A 151 -2.80 -11.08 -8.54
C VAL A 151 -1.35 -11.24 -8.94
N ILE A 152 -0.71 -10.17 -9.38
CA ILE A 152 0.74 -10.14 -9.58
C ILE A 152 1.31 -9.13 -8.59
N ALA A 153 2.24 -9.58 -7.76
CA ALA A 153 2.76 -8.79 -6.65
C ALA A 153 4.27 -9.03 -6.43
N ARG A 154 4.95 -8.05 -5.86
CA ARG A 154 6.35 -8.17 -5.43
C ARG A 154 6.47 -9.18 -4.30
N VAL A 155 7.46 -10.06 -4.35
CA VAL A 155 7.74 -11.00 -3.27
C VAL A 155 8.47 -10.26 -2.16
N GLU A 156 7.96 -10.41 -0.93
CA GLU A 156 8.61 -9.98 0.30
C GLU A 156 8.81 -11.23 1.18
N VAL A 157 10.05 -11.64 1.39
CA VAL A 157 10.41 -12.83 2.15
C VAL A 157 10.62 -12.42 3.60
N SER A 158 9.80 -12.98 4.50
CA SER A 158 9.85 -12.69 5.93
C SER A 158 9.49 -13.90 6.76
N ASP A 159 10.24 -14.15 7.84
CA ASP A 159 9.94 -15.18 8.85
C ASP A 159 8.86 -14.73 9.87
N SER A 160 8.35 -13.49 9.73
CA SER A 160 7.25 -12.96 10.55
C SER A 160 5.89 -13.58 10.23
N ILE A 161 5.79 -14.40 9.17
CA ILE A 161 4.58 -15.10 8.76
C ILE A 161 4.78 -16.61 8.86
N ARG A 162 3.73 -17.37 9.19
CA ARG A 162 3.77 -18.83 9.30
C ARG A 162 3.99 -19.49 7.93
N PRO A 163 4.78 -20.58 7.83
CA PRO A 163 4.78 -21.45 6.65
C PRO A 163 3.38 -21.91 6.24
N GLY A 164 3.10 -21.96 4.95
CA GLY A 164 1.80 -22.26 4.36
C GLY A 164 0.83 -21.06 4.32
N SER A 165 1.26 -19.88 4.76
CA SER A 165 0.43 -18.66 4.80
C SER A 165 1.06 -17.53 3.99
N LEU A 166 0.20 -16.72 3.38
CA LEU A 166 0.57 -15.54 2.59
C LEU A 166 -0.14 -14.29 3.13
N PHE A 167 0.47 -13.13 2.95
CA PHE A 167 -0.17 -11.84 3.21
C PHE A 167 -0.10 -10.93 2.00
N VAL A 168 -1.23 -10.37 1.58
CA VAL A 168 -1.28 -9.33 0.54
C VAL A 168 -2.12 -8.14 1.03
N PRO A 169 -1.63 -6.89 0.91
CA PRO A 169 -2.42 -5.73 1.31
C PRO A 169 -3.64 -5.48 0.41
N ILE A 170 -4.71 -4.93 0.99
CA ILE A 170 -6.00 -4.72 0.30
C ILE A 170 -6.08 -3.45 -0.57
N HIS A 171 -5.03 -2.64 -0.60
CA HIS A 171 -5.15 -1.23 -0.97
C HIS A 171 -5.21 -0.97 -2.48
N TRP A 172 -4.54 -1.80 -3.28
CA TRP A 172 -4.37 -1.54 -4.71
C TRP A 172 -5.65 -1.79 -5.50
N THR A 173 -5.99 -0.82 -6.36
CA THR A 173 -7.15 -0.85 -7.24
C THR A 173 -6.71 -0.89 -8.70
N ALA A 174 -7.66 -1.12 -9.61
CA ALA A 174 -7.41 -1.10 -11.05
C ALA A 174 -6.95 0.28 -11.58
N GLN A 175 -7.06 1.36 -10.79
CA GLN A 175 -6.52 2.67 -11.15
C GLN A 175 -5.02 2.79 -10.90
N TYR A 176 -4.49 1.95 -9.99
CA TYR A 176 -3.11 2.05 -9.51
C TYR A 176 -2.29 0.79 -9.77
N SER A 177 -2.90 -0.31 -10.22
CA SER A 177 -2.18 -1.51 -10.64
C SER A 177 -3.00 -2.35 -11.62
N SER A 178 -2.33 -3.01 -12.56
CA SER A 178 -2.98 -3.96 -13.47
C SER A 178 -3.58 -5.16 -12.75
N HIS A 179 -2.85 -5.71 -11.77
CA HIS A 179 -3.21 -6.96 -11.08
C HIS A 179 -3.10 -6.87 -9.54
N GLY A 180 -3.07 -5.66 -8.96
CA GLY A 180 -2.92 -5.49 -7.51
C GLY A 180 -4.19 -5.66 -6.67
N ARG A 181 -5.35 -5.92 -7.31
CA ARG A 181 -6.64 -6.08 -6.61
C ARG A 181 -6.74 -7.44 -5.95
N VAL A 182 -6.34 -7.54 -4.68
CA VAL A 182 -6.32 -8.83 -3.97
C VAL A 182 -7.68 -9.51 -3.83
N ASP A 183 -8.76 -8.73 -3.67
CA ASP A 183 -10.11 -9.28 -3.42
C ASP A 183 -10.65 -10.13 -4.59
N VAL A 184 -10.02 -10.11 -5.77
CA VAL A 184 -10.38 -11.03 -6.86
C VAL A 184 -10.10 -12.50 -6.52
N LEU A 185 -9.26 -12.75 -5.51
CA LEU A 185 -8.90 -14.08 -5.00
C LEU A 185 -9.76 -14.54 -3.81
N VAL A 186 -10.62 -13.66 -3.27
CA VAL A 186 -11.41 -13.94 -2.07
C VAL A 186 -12.73 -14.58 -2.44
N GLN A 187 -13.04 -15.73 -1.83
CA GLN A 187 -14.28 -16.45 -2.07
C GLN A 187 -15.50 -15.67 -1.54
N PRO A 188 -16.64 -15.66 -2.25
CA PRO A 188 -17.84 -14.91 -1.85
C PRO A 188 -18.65 -15.67 -0.78
N VAL A 189 -18.00 -16.04 0.32
CA VAL A 189 -18.62 -16.72 1.46
C VAL A 189 -18.98 -15.69 2.50
N GLY A 190 -20.28 -15.56 2.80
CA GLY A 190 -20.81 -14.70 3.86
C GLY A 190 -21.33 -15.53 5.03
N ASP A 191 -21.12 -15.04 6.25
CA ASP A 191 -21.76 -15.57 7.44
C ASP A 191 -23.30 -15.46 7.32
N PRO A 192 -24.07 -16.54 7.54
CA PRO A 192 -25.52 -16.55 7.31
C PRO A 192 -26.32 -15.62 8.24
N LEU A 193 -25.74 -15.15 9.35
CA LEU A 193 -26.42 -14.26 10.30
C LEU A 193 -26.10 -12.79 10.01
N SER A 194 -24.83 -12.46 9.84
CA SER A 194 -24.33 -11.09 9.73
C SER A 194 -24.05 -10.63 8.31
N GLY A 195 -23.93 -11.57 7.36
CA GLY A 195 -23.45 -11.32 6.00
C GLY A 195 -21.97 -10.98 5.92
N GLN A 196 -21.22 -11.06 7.03
CA GLN A 196 -19.79 -10.73 7.03
C GLN A 196 -18.99 -11.73 6.19
N PRO A 197 -18.08 -11.27 5.31
CA PRO A 197 -17.34 -12.15 4.42
C PRO A 197 -16.19 -12.88 5.12
N GLU A 198 -15.88 -14.11 4.68
CA GLU A 198 -14.74 -14.91 5.12
C GLU A 198 -13.40 -14.44 4.50
N SER A 199 -13.07 -13.14 4.60
CA SER A 199 -11.96 -12.53 3.83
C SER A 199 -10.55 -12.81 4.37
N LYS A 200 -10.40 -13.66 5.40
CA LYS A 200 -9.11 -13.94 6.08
C LYS A 200 -8.61 -15.36 5.87
N HIS A 201 -9.33 -16.14 5.08
CA HIS A 201 -8.93 -17.48 4.67
C HIS A 201 -9.32 -17.68 3.21
N SER A 202 -8.35 -17.64 2.31
CA SER A 202 -8.59 -17.94 0.89
C SER A 202 -7.52 -18.91 0.40
N PRO A 203 -7.89 -20.14 0.02
CA PRO A 203 -6.95 -21.08 -0.60
C PRO A 203 -6.42 -20.52 -1.92
N VAL A 204 -5.10 -20.49 -2.06
CA VAL A 204 -4.42 -20.00 -3.26
C VAL A 204 -3.24 -20.87 -3.63
N LYS A 205 -2.79 -20.71 -4.87
CA LYS A 205 -1.48 -21.16 -5.35
C LYS A 205 -0.67 -19.95 -5.79
N ILE A 206 0.65 -20.06 -5.66
CA ILE A 206 1.62 -19.03 -6.02
C ILE A 206 2.67 -19.62 -6.93
N GLU A 207 3.10 -18.86 -7.93
CA GLU A 207 4.21 -19.21 -8.81
C GLU A 207 5.01 -17.97 -9.22
N PRO A 208 6.28 -18.11 -9.63
CA PRO A 208 7.06 -17.00 -10.16
C PRO A 208 6.38 -16.40 -11.40
N PHE A 209 6.25 -15.07 -11.44
CA PHE A 209 5.88 -14.37 -12.66
C PHE A 209 7.13 -14.21 -13.52
N LYS A 210 7.23 -15.04 -14.57
CA LYS A 210 8.42 -15.14 -15.43
C LYS A 210 8.54 -13.97 -16.42
N ALA A 211 8.67 -12.76 -15.90
CA ALA A 211 8.93 -11.57 -16.70
C ALA A 211 10.19 -11.76 -17.54
N LYS A 212 10.13 -11.40 -18.83
CA LYS A 212 11.31 -11.38 -19.72
C LYS A 212 12.07 -10.07 -19.64
N TRP A 213 11.41 -9.03 -19.16
CA TRP A 213 12.01 -7.74 -18.89
C TRP A 213 11.21 -7.01 -17.81
N TYR A 214 11.92 -6.15 -17.11
CA TYR A 214 11.41 -5.20 -16.14
C TYR A 214 11.71 -3.79 -16.64
N GLY A 215 10.93 -2.83 -16.18
CA GLY A 215 11.22 -1.45 -16.47
C GLY A 215 10.50 -0.51 -15.53
N PHE A 216 10.78 0.76 -15.72
CA PHE A 216 10.00 1.81 -15.12
C PHE A 216 9.96 3.04 -16.01
N ILE A 217 8.88 3.80 -15.87
CA ILE A 217 8.63 5.04 -16.60
C ILE A 217 8.38 6.14 -15.59
N LEU A 218 9.06 7.27 -15.70
CA LEU A 218 8.64 8.52 -15.06
C LEU A 218 8.16 9.46 -16.15
N SER A 219 7.01 10.09 -15.95
CA SER A 219 6.43 11.04 -16.90
C SER A 219 5.73 12.17 -16.16
N ARG A 220 5.79 13.41 -16.67
CA ARG A 220 5.02 14.53 -16.09
C ARG A 220 3.52 14.28 -16.16
N GLU A 221 3.08 13.70 -17.27
CA GLU A 221 1.69 13.32 -17.52
C GLU A 221 1.47 11.82 -17.36
N PRO A 222 0.25 11.37 -16.98
CA PRO A 222 -0.10 9.96 -16.99
C PRO A 222 0.13 9.34 -18.38
N ILE A 223 0.63 8.11 -18.42
CA ILE A 223 0.74 7.33 -19.66
C ILE A 223 -0.48 6.42 -19.83
N GLU A 224 -0.73 6.05 -21.08
CA GLU A 224 -1.60 4.92 -21.41
C GLU A 224 -0.89 3.61 -21.08
N THR A 225 -1.60 2.69 -20.43
CA THR A 225 -1.03 1.41 -19.96
C THR A 225 -1.54 0.20 -20.74
N GLN A 226 -2.30 0.43 -21.81
CA GLN A 226 -2.83 -0.66 -22.63
C GLN A 226 -1.69 -1.42 -23.31
N GLY A 227 -1.72 -2.75 -23.22
CA GLY A 227 -0.65 -3.61 -23.74
C GLY A 227 0.54 -3.82 -22.78
N ILE A 228 0.54 -3.19 -21.60
CA ILE A 228 1.50 -3.47 -20.53
C ILE A 228 0.88 -4.49 -19.56
N GLU A 229 1.52 -5.65 -19.43
CA GLU A 229 0.98 -6.79 -18.66
C GLU A 229 0.98 -6.52 -17.15
N TYR A 230 2.14 -6.22 -16.57
CA TYR A 230 2.27 -5.74 -15.20
C TYR A 230 2.56 -4.25 -15.19
N TRP A 231 1.74 -3.49 -14.46
CA TRP A 231 2.06 -2.12 -14.12
C TRP A 231 1.56 -1.75 -12.72
N VAL A 232 2.31 -0.87 -12.05
CA VAL A 232 1.88 -0.17 -10.83
C VAL A 232 2.14 1.33 -11.00
N LYS A 233 1.12 2.15 -10.78
CA LYS A 233 1.18 3.61 -10.89
C LYS A 233 1.39 4.24 -9.53
N VAL A 234 2.40 5.10 -9.44
CA VAL A 234 2.80 5.81 -8.22
C VAL A 234 2.88 7.31 -8.50
N LYS A 235 2.28 8.14 -7.64
CA LYS A 235 2.39 9.60 -7.76
C LYS A 235 3.72 10.07 -7.18
N GLY A 236 4.55 10.70 -8.01
CA GLY A 236 5.70 11.50 -7.58
C GLY A 236 5.33 12.97 -7.35
N LYS A 237 6.32 13.79 -6.93
CA LYS A 237 6.08 15.23 -6.66
C LYS A 237 5.63 15.98 -7.92
N GLN A 238 6.34 15.79 -9.03
CA GLN A 238 6.09 16.47 -10.32
C GLN A 238 6.02 15.48 -11.50
N PHE A 239 5.77 14.21 -11.20
CA PHE A 239 5.70 13.13 -12.18
C PHE A 239 4.77 12.03 -11.69
N TYR A 240 4.40 11.14 -12.60
CA TYR A 240 3.86 9.81 -12.35
C TYR A 240 4.95 8.80 -12.65
N ARG A 241 5.11 7.82 -11.78
CA ARG A 241 5.98 6.67 -11.99
C ARG A 241 5.13 5.44 -12.27
N TYR A 242 5.57 4.65 -13.22
CA TYR A 242 5.01 3.34 -13.53
C TYR A 242 6.12 2.32 -13.40
N GLU A 243 5.99 1.38 -12.48
CA GLU A 243 6.82 0.17 -12.45
C GLU A 243 6.15 -0.85 -13.37
N ILE A 244 6.90 -1.45 -14.29
CA ILE A 244 6.35 -2.28 -15.37
C ILE A 244 7.15 -3.57 -15.57
N ALA A 245 6.47 -4.62 -16.04
CA ALA A 245 7.09 -5.87 -16.44
C ALA A 245 6.19 -6.62 -17.43
N CYS A 246 6.77 -7.35 -18.37
CA CYS A 246 6.01 -8.21 -19.28
C CYS A 246 6.74 -9.54 -19.54
N THR A 247 5.95 -10.57 -19.84
CA THR A 247 6.44 -11.89 -20.28
C THR A 247 6.84 -11.90 -21.76
N VAL A 248 6.46 -10.89 -22.53
CA VAL A 248 6.81 -10.73 -23.94
C VAL A 248 7.54 -9.40 -24.12
N ARG A 249 8.72 -9.43 -24.76
CA ARG A 249 9.49 -8.24 -25.10
C ARG A 249 8.98 -7.63 -26.41
N PRO A 250 8.75 -6.30 -26.48
CA PRO A 250 8.47 -5.64 -27.75
C PRO A 250 9.58 -5.92 -28.77
N VAL A 251 9.20 -6.10 -30.04
CA VAL A 251 10.15 -6.33 -31.14
C VAL A 251 11.03 -5.11 -31.36
N ASP A 252 10.43 -3.92 -31.31
CA ASP A 252 11.11 -2.64 -31.43
C ASP A 252 10.80 -1.79 -30.20
N LEU A 253 11.82 -1.62 -29.34
CA LEU A 253 11.69 -0.85 -28.11
C LEU A 253 11.60 0.65 -28.37
N GLU A 254 12.22 1.15 -29.44
CA GLU A 254 12.17 2.57 -29.77
C GLU A 254 10.74 2.92 -30.21
N VAL A 255 10.17 2.17 -31.14
CA VAL A 255 8.78 2.36 -31.59
C VAL A 255 7.79 2.19 -30.43
N TRP A 256 7.98 1.16 -29.60
CA TRP A 256 7.10 0.91 -28.46
C TRP A 256 7.18 2.06 -27.43
N THR A 257 8.37 2.49 -27.04
CA THR A 257 8.52 3.59 -26.08
C THR A 257 8.04 4.92 -26.63
N ASP A 258 8.25 5.19 -27.92
CA ASP A 258 7.75 6.39 -28.59
C ASP A 258 6.23 6.43 -28.63
N SER A 259 5.56 5.28 -28.75
CA SER A 259 4.09 5.21 -28.69
C SER A 259 3.51 5.51 -27.30
N ILE A 260 4.28 5.29 -26.24
CA ILE A 260 3.86 5.53 -24.84
C ILE A 260 4.27 6.93 -24.37
N LEU A 261 5.49 7.36 -24.71
CA LEU A 261 6.09 8.60 -24.21
C LEU A 261 5.80 9.81 -25.11
N GLY A 262 5.30 9.58 -26.32
CA GLY A 262 5.12 10.59 -27.34
C GLY A 262 6.41 10.92 -28.10
N LEU A 263 6.25 11.76 -29.13
CA LEU A 263 7.33 12.12 -30.05
C LEU A 263 7.89 13.53 -29.83
N ASP A 264 7.26 14.32 -28.96
CA ASP A 264 7.60 15.73 -28.76
C ASP A 264 8.96 15.92 -28.07
N GLY A 265 9.67 16.98 -28.48
CA GLY A 265 10.94 17.41 -27.89
C GLY A 265 12.15 16.56 -28.30
N ASP A 266 13.30 16.90 -27.70
CA ASP A 266 14.55 16.19 -27.94
C ASP A 266 14.51 14.79 -27.32
N LYS A 267 14.94 13.79 -28.08
CA LYS A 267 15.15 12.43 -27.58
C LYS A 267 16.61 12.21 -27.22
N VAL A 268 16.85 11.65 -26.04
CA VAL A 268 18.14 11.03 -25.68
C VAL A 268 17.90 9.54 -25.44
N GLN A 269 18.65 8.69 -26.12
CA GLN A 269 18.47 7.24 -26.03
C GLN A 269 19.78 6.47 -25.93
N TYR A 270 19.72 5.33 -25.27
CA TYR A 270 20.80 4.37 -25.17
C TYR A 270 20.23 2.95 -25.21
N GLN A 271 20.88 2.10 -25.99
CA GLN A 271 20.57 0.68 -26.07
C GLN A 271 21.85 -0.13 -25.97
N ASP A 272 21.82 -1.14 -25.10
CA ASP A 272 22.83 -2.19 -25.02
C ASP A 272 22.16 -3.51 -25.38
N ALA A 273 22.40 -3.97 -26.61
CA ALA A 273 21.84 -5.22 -27.11
C ALA A 273 22.43 -6.46 -26.42
N SER A 274 23.64 -6.37 -25.85
CA SER A 274 24.29 -7.49 -25.19
C SER A 274 23.76 -7.71 -23.76
N GLY A 275 23.49 -6.62 -23.05
CA GLY A 275 22.92 -6.63 -21.69
C GLY A 275 21.39 -6.54 -21.67
N ASP A 276 20.73 -6.53 -22.82
CA ASP A 276 19.27 -6.38 -22.97
C ASP A 276 18.69 -5.13 -22.28
N ARG A 277 19.49 -4.06 -22.20
CA ARG A 277 19.13 -2.80 -21.54
C ARG A 277 18.75 -1.74 -22.57
N TYR A 278 17.69 -1.01 -22.26
CA TYR A 278 17.23 0.11 -23.06
C TYR A 278 16.81 1.27 -22.15
N ARG A 279 17.10 2.49 -22.58
CA ARG A 279 16.62 3.69 -21.91
C ARG A 279 16.44 4.82 -22.90
N SER A 280 15.40 5.60 -22.67
CA SER A 280 15.06 6.75 -23.50
C SER A 280 14.47 7.85 -22.62
N ALA A 281 14.76 9.10 -22.95
CA ALA A 281 14.20 10.26 -22.28
C ALA A 281 13.75 11.30 -23.30
N ARG A 282 12.62 11.94 -23.01
CA ARG A 282 12.07 13.06 -23.79
C ARG A 282 12.29 14.36 -23.04
N ILE A 283 12.77 15.37 -23.75
CA ILE A 283 13.13 16.67 -23.19
C ILE A 283 12.39 17.74 -23.98
N VAL A 284 11.47 18.45 -23.33
CA VAL A 284 10.64 19.49 -23.94
C VAL A 284 10.95 20.81 -23.25
N ASP A 285 11.27 21.85 -24.02
CA ASP A 285 11.67 23.17 -23.51
C ASP A 285 12.80 23.08 -22.46
N GLY A 286 13.82 22.26 -22.73
CA GLY A 286 14.95 22.05 -21.83
C GLY A 286 14.61 21.29 -20.53
N ARG A 287 13.37 20.83 -20.34
CA ARG A 287 12.92 20.06 -19.16
C ARG A 287 12.76 18.60 -19.47
N LEU A 288 13.13 17.73 -18.52
CA LEU A 288 12.79 16.32 -18.60
C LEU A 288 11.25 16.16 -18.57
N GLN A 289 10.69 15.63 -19.65
CA GLN A 289 9.26 15.37 -19.82
C GLN A 289 8.92 13.95 -19.43
N SER A 290 9.72 12.98 -19.88
CA SER A 290 9.58 11.58 -19.53
C SER A 290 10.90 10.83 -19.64
N VAL A 291 11.01 9.70 -18.96
CA VAL A 291 12.13 8.77 -19.05
C VAL A 291 11.65 7.35 -18.83
N VAL A 292 12.21 6.41 -19.59
CA VAL A 292 11.99 4.98 -19.46
C VAL A 292 13.31 4.25 -19.32
N PHE A 293 13.33 3.24 -18.47
CA PHE A 293 14.41 2.27 -18.34
C PHE A 293 13.83 0.87 -18.44
N ILE A 294 14.51 0.01 -19.18
CA ILE A 294 14.16 -1.40 -19.41
C ILE A 294 15.42 -2.24 -19.22
N ALA A 295 15.30 -3.35 -18.51
CA ALA A 295 16.38 -4.27 -18.21
C ALA A 295 15.85 -5.71 -18.08
N PRO A 296 16.70 -6.75 -18.22
CA PRO A 296 16.31 -8.13 -17.99
C PRO A 296 16.11 -8.47 -16.49
N SER A 297 16.51 -7.57 -15.58
CA SER A 297 16.42 -7.77 -14.13
C SER A 297 15.86 -6.54 -13.41
N ILE A 298 15.54 -6.70 -12.13
CA ILE A 298 15.06 -5.62 -11.26
C ILE A 298 16.16 -4.63 -10.84
N GLU A 299 17.44 -4.96 -11.09
CA GLU A 299 18.59 -4.10 -10.81
C GLU A 299 18.62 -2.91 -11.79
N MET A 300 18.09 -1.80 -11.30
CA MET A 300 17.82 -0.62 -12.11
C MET A 300 18.14 0.66 -11.32
N PRO A 301 18.31 1.80 -12.02
CA PRO A 301 18.67 3.07 -11.37
C PRO A 301 17.67 3.53 -10.31
N SER A 302 18.17 4.30 -9.34
CA SER A 302 17.35 4.85 -8.27
C SER A 302 16.27 5.79 -8.80
N ARG A 303 15.02 5.54 -8.36
CA ARG A 303 13.86 6.37 -8.69
C ARG A 303 13.90 7.73 -7.98
N SER A 304 14.54 7.79 -6.81
CA SER A 304 14.66 9.04 -6.04
C SER A 304 15.49 10.07 -6.79
N TRP A 305 16.65 9.65 -7.32
CA TRP A 305 17.49 10.47 -8.18
C TRP A 305 16.72 10.99 -9.38
N LEU A 306 16.11 10.11 -10.18
CA LEU A 306 15.39 10.53 -11.39
C LEU A 306 14.24 11.47 -11.04
N GLY A 307 13.52 11.21 -9.94
CA GLY A 307 12.49 12.11 -9.44
C GLY A 307 12.99 13.52 -9.10
N SER A 308 14.24 13.67 -8.65
CA SER A 308 14.86 14.99 -8.42
C SER A 308 15.18 15.74 -9.73
N VAL A 309 15.37 15.04 -10.84
CA VAL A 309 15.59 15.68 -12.15
C VAL A 309 14.31 16.35 -12.63
N PHE A 310 13.14 15.75 -12.36
CA PHE A 310 11.84 16.34 -12.70
C PHE A 310 11.56 17.66 -11.96
N THR A 311 12.21 17.93 -10.83
CA THR A 311 12.06 19.21 -10.12
C THR A 311 12.88 20.36 -10.70
N LYS A 312 13.75 20.09 -11.68
CA LYS A 312 14.54 21.12 -12.36
C LYS A 312 13.73 21.78 -13.47
N ASN A 313 13.88 23.11 -13.59
CA ASN A 313 13.29 23.90 -14.69
C ASN A 313 14.06 23.77 -16.01
N GLU A 314 15.31 23.33 -15.97
CA GLU A 314 16.13 23.02 -17.14
C GLU A 314 17.16 21.96 -16.77
N ILE A 315 17.53 21.10 -17.71
CA ILE A 315 18.57 20.08 -17.51
C ILE A 315 19.83 20.42 -18.33
N ASP A 316 20.97 20.42 -17.64
CA ASP A 316 22.27 20.67 -18.25
C ASP A 316 22.80 19.45 -19.02
N ALA A 317 23.84 19.65 -19.82
CA ALA A 317 24.49 18.59 -20.60
C ALA A 317 24.97 17.43 -19.71
N LYS A 318 25.45 17.73 -18.50
CA LYS A 318 25.87 16.71 -17.52
C LYS A 318 24.70 15.83 -17.07
N THR A 319 23.55 16.42 -16.77
CA THR A 319 22.33 15.67 -16.42
C THR A 319 21.86 14.82 -17.60
N ARG A 320 21.91 15.34 -18.83
CA ARG A 320 21.58 14.57 -20.05
C ARG A 320 22.49 13.34 -20.20
N LEU A 321 23.80 13.50 -19.96
CA LEU A 321 24.76 12.39 -19.94
C LEU A 321 24.47 11.40 -18.80
N SER A 322 24.11 11.87 -17.60
CA SER A 322 23.73 10.99 -16.48
C SER A 322 22.49 10.16 -16.80
N LEU A 323 21.49 10.71 -17.50
CA LEU A 323 20.31 9.96 -17.96
C LEU A 323 20.73 8.83 -18.92
N LEU A 324 21.64 9.11 -19.86
CA LEU A 324 22.20 8.12 -20.77
C LEU A 324 23.08 7.07 -20.08
N ALA A 325 23.80 7.44 -19.02
CA ALA A 325 24.57 6.50 -18.21
C ALA A 325 23.67 5.65 -17.30
N GLY A 326 22.47 6.15 -16.95
CA GLY A 326 21.58 5.56 -15.96
C GLY A 326 22.11 5.66 -14.54
N GLN A 327 22.95 6.64 -14.25
CA GLN A 327 23.52 6.83 -12.92
C GLN A 327 23.75 8.32 -12.64
N GLN A 328 23.42 8.74 -11.41
CA GLN A 328 23.73 10.08 -10.95
C GLN A 328 25.24 10.22 -10.70
N SER A 329 25.85 11.27 -11.23
CA SER A 329 27.22 11.62 -10.85
C SER A 329 27.23 12.26 -9.45
N GLY A 330 27.66 11.50 -8.44
CA GLY A 330 28.12 12.04 -7.15
C GLY A 330 27.06 12.43 -6.11
N ALA A 331 25.78 12.09 -6.29
CA ALA A 331 24.80 12.22 -5.21
C ALA A 331 24.46 10.87 -4.57
N LYS A 332 24.07 10.94 -3.30
CA LYS A 332 23.89 9.80 -2.42
C LYS A 332 22.48 9.25 -2.57
N ASP A 333 22.35 7.95 -2.84
CA ASP A 333 21.06 7.29 -2.88
C ASP A 333 20.58 7.01 -1.45
N GLU A 334 19.55 7.71 -1.00
CA GLU A 334 18.96 7.55 0.34
C GLU A 334 18.17 6.23 0.47
N GLY A 335 17.86 5.57 -0.66
CA GLY A 335 17.10 4.32 -0.70
C GLY A 335 15.61 4.49 -0.40
N GLN A 336 14.91 3.37 -0.17
CA GLN A 336 13.49 3.35 0.20
C GLN A 336 13.25 4.14 1.49
N THR A 337 12.18 4.95 1.52
CA THR A 337 11.81 5.68 2.74
C THR A 337 11.34 4.68 3.80
N ILE A 338 11.95 4.72 4.98
CA ILE A 338 11.57 3.93 6.16
C ILE A 338 10.73 4.76 7.13
N CYS A 339 11.15 6.01 7.40
CA CYS A 339 10.42 6.93 8.27
C CYS A 339 9.63 7.97 7.46
N SER A 340 8.35 7.72 7.20
CA SER A 340 7.48 8.63 6.47
C SER A 340 7.30 10.00 7.15
N CYS A 341 7.40 10.10 8.49
CA CYS A 341 7.27 11.40 9.18
C CYS A 341 8.34 12.40 8.75
N PHE A 342 9.60 11.97 8.78
CA PHE A 342 10.77 12.81 8.52
C PHE A 342 11.43 12.56 7.16
N GLY A 343 10.93 11.60 6.38
CA GLY A 343 11.45 11.27 5.05
C GLY A 343 12.83 10.61 5.08
N VAL A 344 13.10 9.77 6.08
CA VAL A 344 14.42 9.11 6.24
C VAL A 344 14.44 7.79 5.47
N GLY A 345 15.42 7.61 4.59
CA GLY A 345 15.62 6.41 3.79
C GLY A 345 16.55 5.36 4.41
N ILE A 346 16.43 4.11 3.94
CA ILE A 346 17.19 2.96 4.47
C ILE A 346 18.70 3.14 4.34
N ASN A 347 19.21 3.64 3.23
CA ASN A 347 20.66 3.79 3.04
C ASN A 347 21.24 4.86 3.97
N THR A 348 20.47 5.92 4.24
CA THR A 348 20.83 6.94 5.25
C THR A 348 20.90 6.33 6.65
N ILE A 349 19.99 5.42 6.98
CA ILE A 349 19.97 4.72 8.27
C ILE A 349 21.17 3.78 8.40
N VAL A 350 21.40 2.91 7.41
CA VAL A 350 22.52 1.96 7.38
C VAL A 350 23.86 2.69 7.47
N GLU A 351 24.01 3.79 6.73
CA GLU A 351 25.23 4.58 6.82
C GLU A 351 25.43 5.19 8.22
N ALA A 352 24.39 5.76 8.82
CA ALA A 352 24.49 6.31 10.18
C ALA A 352 24.83 5.20 11.19
N ILE A 353 24.26 4.00 11.06
CA ILE A 353 24.60 2.84 11.89
C ILE A 353 26.09 2.53 11.80
N HIS A 354 26.66 2.45 10.60
CA HIS A 354 28.08 2.11 10.42
C HIS A 354 29.02 3.26 10.81
N LYS A 355 28.70 4.49 10.41
CA LYS A 355 29.55 5.67 10.63
C LYS A 355 29.59 6.07 12.10
N ASP A 356 28.43 6.14 12.75
CA ASP A 356 28.27 6.63 14.12
C ASP A 356 28.19 5.47 15.14
N LYS A 357 28.33 4.22 14.68
CA LYS A 357 28.30 2.98 15.48
C LYS A 357 27.03 2.87 16.35
N LEU A 358 25.89 3.15 15.74
CA LEU A 358 24.60 3.15 16.44
C LEU A 358 24.18 1.70 16.74
N THR A 359 23.86 1.41 18.01
CA THR A 359 23.52 0.05 18.48
C THR A 359 22.10 -0.08 19.02
N SER A 360 21.28 0.98 18.91
CA SER A 360 19.88 0.96 19.36
C SER A 360 18.99 1.86 18.51
N VAL A 361 17.68 1.59 18.50
CA VAL A 361 16.71 2.43 17.78
C VAL A 361 16.65 3.84 18.36
N GLU A 362 16.84 4.01 19.66
CA GLU A 362 16.94 5.32 20.30
C GLU A 362 18.15 6.11 19.80
N ALA A 363 19.28 5.43 19.56
CA ALA A 363 20.47 6.06 18.98
C ALA A 363 20.21 6.53 17.54
N ILE A 364 19.53 5.71 16.72
CA ILE A 364 19.06 6.10 15.39
C ILE A 364 18.11 7.30 15.47
N GLY A 365 17.18 7.30 16.42
CA GLY A 365 16.25 8.41 16.64
C GLY A 365 16.93 9.72 17.02
N LYS A 366 17.99 9.68 17.83
CA LYS A 366 18.80 10.86 18.14
C LYS A 366 19.55 11.40 16.92
N ALA A 367 20.09 10.53 16.08
CA ALA A 367 20.87 10.91 14.91
C ALA A 367 19.99 11.43 13.75
N LEU A 368 18.89 10.73 13.46
CA LEU A 368 18.11 10.92 12.23
C LEU A 368 16.65 11.35 12.47
N LYS A 369 16.19 11.45 13.73
CA LYS A 369 14.78 11.64 14.12
C LYS A 369 13.84 10.49 13.75
N ALA A 370 14.34 9.46 13.05
CA ALA A 370 13.54 8.29 12.69
C ALA A 370 13.06 7.57 13.97
N GLY A 371 11.77 7.28 14.05
CA GLY A 371 11.15 6.61 15.21
C GLY A 371 10.72 7.54 16.35
N THR A 372 11.01 8.85 16.31
CA THR A 372 10.75 9.74 17.46
C THR A 372 9.40 10.46 17.44
N ASN A 373 8.67 10.46 16.31
CA ASN A 373 7.40 11.18 16.18
C ASN A 373 6.17 10.29 16.41
N CYS A 374 5.85 9.41 15.45
CA CYS A 374 4.71 8.51 15.55
C CYS A 374 5.08 7.08 16.01
N GLY A 375 6.38 6.79 16.20
CA GLY A 375 6.89 5.45 16.57
C GLY A 375 6.72 4.36 15.50
N SER A 376 6.06 4.64 14.39
CA SER A 376 5.57 3.57 13.51
C SER A 376 6.64 2.84 12.69
N CYS A 377 7.82 3.45 12.48
CA CYS A 377 8.95 2.82 11.81
C CYS A 377 9.87 2.07 12.80
N VAL A 378 9.60 2.10 14.11
CA VAL A 378 10.44 1.45 15.14
C VAL A 378 10.63 -0.06 14.91
N PRO A 379 9.60 -0.85 14.52
CA PRO A 379 9.80 -2.27 14.22
C PRO A 379 10.80 -2.49 13.07
N GLU A 380 10.62 -1.79 11.96
CA GLU A 380 11.50 -1.88 10.78
C GLU A 380 12.92 -1.38 11.08
N LEU A 381 13.08 -0.33 11.90
CA LEU A 381 14.38 0.11 12.40
C LEU A 381 15.06 -0.97 13.24
N THR A 382 14.29 -1.72 14.04
CA THR A 382 14.80 -2.84 14.86
C THR A 382 15.31 -3.96 13.96
N GLU A 383 14.57 -4.30 12.90
CA GLU A 383 14.96 -5.32 11.92
C GLU A 383 16.22 -4.91 11.15
N ILE A 384 16.29 -3.67 10.65
CA ILE A 384 17.48 -3.13 9.97
C ILE A 384 18.68 -3.20 10.90
N LEU A 385 18.54 -2.73 12.14
CA LEU A 385 19.62 -2.76 13.13
C LEU A 385 20.08 -4.20 13.43
N ALA A 386 19.15 -5.14 13.59
CA ALA A 386 19.48 -6.54 13.81
C ALA A 386 20.19 -7.20 12.61
N LYS A 387 19.97 -6.70 11.40
CA LYS A 387 20.64 -7.17 10.19
C LYS A 387 22.05 -6.60 10.06
N GLU A 388 22.24 -5.30 10.30
CA GLU A 388 23.52 -4.61 10.14
C GLU A 388 24.50 -4.84 11.31
N LEU A 389 24.02 -5.27 12.48
CA LEU A 389 24.86 -5.63 13.63
C LEU A 389 25.29 -7.11 13.67
N LYS A 390 24.82 -7.93 12.72
CA LYS A 390 25.32 -9.30 12.52
C LYS A 390 26.59 -9.27 11.69
#